data_AF-A0A1G0RGN3-F1
#
_entry.id   AF-A0A1G0RGN3-F1
#
_cell.length_a   1.000
_cell.length_b   1.000
_cell.length_c   1.000
_cell.angle_alpha   90.00
_cell.angle_beta   90.00
_cell.angle_gamma   90.00
#
_symmetry.space_group_name_H-M   'P 1'
#
loop_
_entity.id
_entity.type
_entity.pdbx_description
1 polymer ?
#
loop_
_entity_poly.entity_id
_entity_poly.type
_entity_poly.pdbx_seq_one_letter_code
_entity_poly.pdbx_strand_id
1 'polypeptide(L)'
;MNKFWSYMRNKLFLFGLIGLTLLLQNCATRQPKTGFELQREIWDYTDGDEEPKSIYLTSTKPIDSVNPDKLVYDFFRVEIDQYPDTVKLFARVFDSLGSFVTNMASPYKLNNDVNYFSSLKEYLGKVYNVREVDVKDFHVREFGAKDSIPYNIVLTVDYSGSMTGVMDAIFTGTNIFVDLKMDYDKIGITTFNKDFDEKVPLIQDKQKIISLYNTRKERGIGMFSAVYDAVLKNIEMFDNTSDEVPRVLVLFSDGDDNYSKKELDTLMMRAKERQIHIFSVAFGYSKDDNMRIMSKYTGGKFYKAYTKEELIAIFRDIYMSLRYYYLITYHPPKFWGYHKVRSYLSIPGRKLDTLWAEADYNTSDLMPWDKVGSAFSRPIRFDYDKFDIKPESIYILDEIADVMLSDPKLKLEIQGHTDNMGGIEYNLILSENRAKAVYDALVARGVPAGNLRYRGFGFSRPIASNDTPEGQAKNRRTEFVVLAK
;
A
#
# COMPACT_ATOMS: atom_id res chain seq x y z
N MET A 1 37.37 27.80 66.60
CA MET A 1 36.03 28.41 66.59
C MET A 1 35.48 28.79 65.20
N ASN A 2 36.11 28.36 64.09
CA ASN A 2 35.61 28.55 62.71
C ASN A 2 35.34 27.23 61.95
N LYS A 3 35.01 26.13 62.67
CA LYS A 3 34.53 24.87 62.07
C LYS A 3 33.17 24.39 62.63
N PHE A 4 32.56 25.14 63.56
CA PHE A 4 31.24 24.84 64.12
C PHE A 4 30.11 25.59 63.39
N TRP A 5 30.43 26.71 62.71
CA TRP A 5 29.47 27.55 61.97
C TRP A 5 29.27 27.17 60.50
N SER A 6 30.11 26.30 59.93
CA SER A 6 29.92 25.77 58.56
C SER A 6 29.04 24.50 58.53
N TYR A 7 28.92 23.79 59.64
CA TYR A 7 28.10 22.58 59.76
C TYR A 7 26.62 22.87 60.09
N MET A 8 26.30 24.03 60.67
CA MET A 8 24.91 24.42 61.00
C MET A 8 24.18 25.18 59.88
N ARG A 9 24.86 25.59 58.79
CA ARG A 9 24.21 26.29 57.67
C ARG A 9 23.58 25.35 56.62
N ASN A 10 23.90 24.05 56.65
CA ASN A 10 23.36 23.03 55.73
C ASN A 10 22.33 22.08 56.35
N LYS A 11 21.83 22.36 57.56
CA LYS A 11 20.77 21.56 58.22
C LYS A 11 19.57 22.36 58.76
N LEU A 12 19.48 23.65 58.43
CA LEU A 12 18.34 24.52 58.75
C LEU A 12 17.48 24.92 57.54
N PHE A 13 17.77 24.34 56.37
CA PHE A 13 16.87 24.32 55.20
C PHE A 13 16.19 22.94 55.00
N LEU A 14 16.43 22.02 55.92
CA LEU A 14 15.80 20.72 56.07
C LEU A 14 15.11 20.76 57.44
N PHE A 15 13.81 20.45 57.55
CA PHE A 15 12.98 20.50 58.78
C PHE A 15 12.17 21.77 59.08
N GLY A 16 11.59 22.38 58.05
CA GLY A 16 10.63 23.48 58.22
C GLY A 16 9.50 23.51 57.20
N LEU A 17 9.05 22.36 56.68
CA LEU A 17 7.76 22.20 55.97
C LEU A 17 7.47 20.71 55.68
N ILE A 18 7.62 19.87 56.70
CA ILE A 18 6.99 18.54 56.76
C ILE A 18 6.01 18.64 57.93
N GLY A 19 4.71 18.77 57.62
CA GLY A 19 3.66 18.73 58.63
C GLY A 19 2.78 19.97 58.74
N LEU A 20 2.30 20.54 57.62
CA LEU A 20 0.98 21.20 57.60
C LEU A 20 0.42 21.40 56.17
N THR A 21 0.30 20.32 55.39
CA THR A 21 -0.70 20.18 54.30
C THR A 21 -0.88 18.70 53.94
N LEU A 22 -1.00 17.85 54.96
CA LEU A 22 -1.78 16.62 54.85
C LEU A 22 -3.25 17.04 54.88
N LEU A 23 -3.77 17.42 53.71
CA LEU A 23 -5.19 17.56 53.32
C LEU A 23 -5.29 18.46 52.07
N LEU A 24 -4.61 18.09 51.00
CA LEU A 24 -5.03 18.43 49.65
C LEU A 24 -4.92 17.15 48.81
N GLN A 25 -6.09 16.57 48.58
CA GLN A 25 -6.42 15.51 47.62
C GLN A 25 -5.40 15.47 46.47
N ASN A 26 -4.56 14.44 46.40
CA ASN A 26 -4.76 13.29 45.53
C ASN A 26 -5.82 13.46 44.42
N CYS A 27 -5.64 14.47 43.58
CA CYS A 27 -6.21 14.56 42.24
C CYS A 27 -5.13 15.05 41.27
N ALA A 28 -3.98 14.38 41.24
CA ALA A 28 -3.27 14.26 39.98
C ALA A 28 -4.07 13.24 39.17
N THR A 29 -5.05 13.71 38.41
CA THR A 29 -5.55 12.95 37.27
C THR A 29 -4.34 12.63 36.42
N ARG A 30 -3.75 11.44 36.58
CA ARG A 30 -3.10 10.78 35.46
C ARG A 30 -4.20 10.73 34.43
N GLN A 31 -4.13 11.60 33.42
CA GLN A 31 -4.92 11.36 32.23
C GLN A 31 -4.61 9.92 31.82
N PRO A 32 -5.62 9.05 31.64
CA PRO A 32 -5.36 7.77 31.02
C PRO A 32 -4.65 8.09 29.70
N LYS A 33 -3.46 7.49 29.52
CA LYS A 33 -2.71 7.61 28.27
C LYS A 33 -3.68 7.42 27.11
N THR A 34 -3.74 8.39 26.21
CA THR A 34 -4.65 8.35 25.06
C THR A 34 -4.21 7.25 24.10
N GLY A 35 -5.15 6.60 23.40
CA GLY A 35 -4.94 5.39 22.60
C GLY A 35 -3.82 5.46 21.53
N PHE A 36 -3.37 6.65 21.15
CA PHE A 36 -2.22 6.83 20.27
C PHE A 36 -0.88 6.38 20.90
N GLU A 37 -0.74 6.45 22.23
CA GLU A 37 0.53 6.20 22.93
C GLU A 37 0.82 4.70 23.13
N LEU A 38 -0.18 3.81 23.11
CA LEU A 38 -0.01 2.37 23.37
C LEU A 38 0.16 1.52 22.12
N GLN A 39 -0.49 1.90 21.02
CA GLN A 39 -0.20 1.31 19.71
C GLN A 39 1.18 1.76 19.21
N ARG A 40 1.59 2.98 19.59
CA ARG A 40 3.00 3.36 19.65
C ARG A 40 3.76 2.39 20.51
N GLU A 41 3.49 2.15 21.79
CA GLU A 41 4.32 1.21 22.58
C GLU A 41 4.51 -0.21 21.96
N ILE A 42 3.62 -0.78 21.14
CA ILE A 42 3.93 -2.02 20.37
C ILE A 42 4.87 -1.77 19.16
N TRP A 43 4.86 -0.56 18.62
CA TRP A 43 5.74 0.00 17.58
C TRP A 43 6.97 0.79 18.10
N ASP A 44 7.01 1.12 19.38
CA ASP A 44 7.78 2.22 20.02
C ASP A 44 8.21 1.77 21.45
N TYR A 45 8.10 0.48 21.80
CA TYR A 45 8.95 -0.14 22.83
C TYR A 45 10.34 -0.37 22.22
N THR A 46 11.01 0.74 21.93
CA THR A 46 12.47 0.89 21.80
C THR A 46 12.75 2.38 21.80
N ASP A 47 12.74 2.96 23.00
CA ASP A 47 13.68 4.05 23.29
C ASP A 47 15.09 3.48 23.02
N GLY A 48 15.56 3.69 21.80
CA GLY A 48 16.82 3.19 21.23
C GLY A 48 16.59 2.36 19.96
N ASP A 49 16.69 3.00 18.78
CA ASP A 49 17.12 2.49 17.47
C ASP A 49 16.84 1.03 17.00
N GLU A 50 15.94 0.25 17.62
CA GLU A 50 15.55 -1.08 17.12
C GLU A 50 14.15 -1.01 16.51
N GLU A 51 14.04 -1.39 15.23
CA GLU A 51 12.74 -1.54 14.54
C GLU A 51 11.85 -2.56 15.29
N PRO A 52 10.52 -2.36 15.35
CA PRO A 52 9.62 -3.30 15.99
C PRO A 52 9.77 -4.69 15.39
N LYS A 53 9.93 -5.69 16.26
CA LYS A 53 10.14 -7.09 15.85
C LYS A 53 8.95 -7.58 15.03
N SER A 54 9.20 -7.95 13.77
CA SER A 54 8.17 -8.48 12.88
C SER A 54 7.61 -9.80 13.39
N ILE A 55 6.28 -9.94 13.35
CA ILE A 55 5.55 -11.16 13.70
C ILE A 55 5.07 -11.81 12.40
N TYR A 56 5.39 -13.09 12.23
CA TYR A 56 5.08 -13.88 11.04
C TYR A 56 4.08 -14.98 11.38
N LEU A 57 3.12 -15.22 10.50
CA LEU A 57 2.13 -16.28 10.67
C LEU A 57 2.77 -17.66 10.58
N THR A 58 2.46 -18.49 11.57
CA THR A 58 2.99 -19.87 11.67
C THR A 58 1.93 -20.92 11.97
N SER A 59 0.77 -20.50 12.48
CA SER A 59 -0.29 -21.39 12.94
C SER A 59 -1.63 -20.65 12.97
N THR A 60 -2.69 -21.33 13.42
CA THR A 60 -4.01 -20.74 13.64
C THR A 60 -4.50 -21.02 15.06
N LYS A 61 -5.33 -20.14 15.62
CA LYS A 61 -6.04 -20.33 16.90
C LYS A 61 -7.42 -19.67 16.85
N PRO A 62 -8.46 -20.27 17.46
CA PRO A 62 -9.76 -19.61 17.57
C PRO A 62 -9.71 -18.40 18.53
N ILE A 63 -10.59 -17.42 18.29
CA ILE A 63 -10.69 -16.18 19.08
C ILE A 63 -10.94 -16.39 20.58
N ASP A 64 -11.54 -17.51 20.98
CA ASP A 64 -11.78 -17.86 22.39
C ASP A 64 -10.55 -18.43 23.12
N SER A 65 -9.49 -18.75 22.36
CA SER A 65 -8.27 -19.41 22.85
C SER A 65 -7.04 -18.50 22.81
N VAL A 66 -7.25 -17.20 22.58
CA VAL A 66 -6.20 -16.18 22.52
C VAL A 66 -6.40 -15.13 23.60
N ASN A 67 -5.33 -14.42 23.95
CA ASN A 67 -5.42 -13.28 24.86
C ASN A 67 -5.89 -12.04 24.07
N PRO A 68 -7.08 -11.46 24.35
CA PRO A 68 -7.62 -10.30 23.64
C PRO A 68 -6.72 -9.06 23.65
N ASP A 69 -5.90 -8.91 24.70
CA ASP A 69 -5.01 -7.77 24.88
C ASP A 69 -3.70 -7.92 24.07
N LYS A 70 -3.40 -9.11 23.52
CA LYS A 70 -2.18 -9.41 22.75
C LYS A 70 -2.44 -9.68 21.26
N LEU A 71 -3.55 -9.14 20.76
CA LEU A 71 -3.91 -9.24 19.35
C LEU A 71 -3.33 -8.09 18.55
N VAL A 72 -2.87 -8.41 17.34
CA VAL A 72 -2.45 -7.48 16.30
C VAL A 72 -3.42 -7.62 15.13
N TYR A 73 -3.71 -6.51 14.46
CA TYR A 73 -4.58 -6.44 13.29
C TYR A 73 -3.87 -5.67 12.18
N ASP A 74 -3.69 -6.28 11.01
CA ASP A 74 -3.09 -5.63 9.85
C ASP A 74 -3.85 -5.92 8.55
N PHE A 75 -3.59 -5.11 7.54
CA PHE A 75 -3.90 -5.43 6.15
C PHE A 75 -2.62 -5.84 5.45
N PHE A 76 -2.63 -6.96 4.74
CA PHE A 76 -1.47 -7.40 3.96
C PHE A 76 -1.65 -7.19 2.45
N ARG A 77 -2.87 -6.90 1.99
CA ARG A 77 -3.16 -6.65 0.58
C ARG A 77 -4.41 -5.78 0.42
N VAL A 78 -4.37 -4.94 -0.61
CA VAL A 78 -5.49 -4.10 -1.08
C VAL A 78 -5.66 -4.31 -2.57
N GLU A 79 -6.88 -4.58 -3.01
CA GLU A 79 -7.24 -4.69 -4.43
C GLU A 79 -8.24 -3.59 -4.80
N ILE A 80 -7.92 -2.85 -5.86
CA ILE A 80 -8.72 -1.72 -6.39
C ILE A 80 -9.05 -1.89 -7.87
N ASP A 81 -8.92 -3.09 -8.43
CA ASP A 81 -9.07 -3.34 -9.88
C ASP A 81 -10.49 -3.08 -10.39
N GLN A 82 -11.47 -3.09 -9.49
CA GLN A 82 -12.88 -2.79 -9.77
C GLN A 82 -13.29 -1.42 -9.22
N TYR A 83 -12.34 -0.52 -8.91
CA TYR A 83 -12.68 0.83 -8.47
C TYR A 83 -13.42 1.59 -9.59
N PRO A 84 -14.49 2.35 -9.27
CA PRO A 84 -15.03 2.66 -7.94
C PRO A 84 -16.12 1.70 -7.46
N ASP A 85 -16.39 0.61 -8.16
CA ASP A 85 -17.49 -0.30 -7.82
C ASP A 85 -17.19 -1.12 -6.57
N THR A 86 -15.95 -1.58 -6.39
CA THR A 86 -15.55 -2.36 -5.20
C THR A 86 -14.08 -2.18 -4.87
N VAL A 87 -13.78 -2.09 -3.57
CA VAL A 87 -12.45 -2.26 -3.00
C VAL A 87 -12.44 -3.50 -2.11
N LYS A 88 -11.35 -4.27 -2.17
CA LYS A 88 -11.15 -5.43 -1.30
C LYS A 88 -9.92 -5.23 -0.43
N LEU A 89 -10.10 -5.40 0.88
CA LEU A 89 -9.02 -5.38 1.86
C LEU A 89 -8.82 -6.80 2.39
N PHE A 90 -7.57 -7.25 2.39
CA PHE A 90 -7.19 -8.57 2.88
C PHE A 90 -6.51 -8.37 4.23
N ALA A 91 -7.24 -8.73 5.28
CA ALA A 91 -6.91 -8.42 6.64
C ALA A 91 -6.51 -9.68 7.43
N ARG A 92 -5.67 -9.52 8.45
CA ARG A 92 -5.26 -10.61 9.33
C ARG A 92 -5.29 -10.13 10.77
N VAL A 93 -5.88 -10.94 11.64
CA VAL A 93 -5.80 -10.78 13.09
C VAL A 93 -4.91 -11.91 13.60
N PHE A 94 -3.92 -11.61 14.41
CA PHE A 94 -2.99 -12.62 14.91
C PHE A 94 -2.51 -12.30 16.32
N ASP A 95 -2.11 -13.33 17.06
CA ASP A 95 -1.55 -13.17 18.40
C ASP A 95 -0.04 -12.84 18.35
N SER A 96 0.55 -12.54 19.50
CA SER A 96 1.99 -12.24 19.63
C SER A 96 2.92 -13.41 19.26
N LEU A 97 2.39 -14.60 18.99
CA LEU A 97 3.15 -15.79 18.57
C LEU A 97 3.00 -16.08 17.06
N GLY A 98 2.26 -15.24 16.33
CA GLY A 98 1.99 -15.45 14.92
C GLY A 98 0.95 -16.53 14.66
N SER A 99 0.05 -16.79 15.59
CA SER A 99 -1.15 -17.57 15.29
C SER A 99 -2.21 -16.67 14.69
N PHE A 100 -2.64 -16.95 13.45
CA PHE A 100 -3.82 -16.29 12.87
C PHE A 100 -5.05 -16.62 13.70
N VAL A 101 -5.77 -15.59 14.12
CA VAL A 101 -6.98 -15.73 14.92
C VAL A 101 -8.16 -16.02 14.01
N THR A 102 -8.80 -17.16 14.20
CA THR A 102 -9.98 -17.62 13.44
C THR A 102 -11.28 -17.35 14.19
N ASN A 103 -12.39 -17.59 13.50
CA ASN A 103 -13.77 -17.60 14.01
C ASN A 103 -14.33 -16.22 14.37
N MET A 104 -13.85 -15.16 13.72
CA MET A 104 -14.35 -13.80 13.93
C MET A 104 -15.34 -13.34 12.85
N ALA A 105 -15.44 -14.05 11.72
CA ALA A 105 -16.40 -13.70 10.67
C ALA A 105 -16.99 -14.94 9.97
N SER A 106 -18.09 -14.74 9.24
CA SER A 106 -18.74 -15.80 8.47
C SER A 106 -17.76 -16.37 7.42
N PRO A 107 -17.80 -17.68 7.11
CA PRO A 107 -18.76 -18.67 7.60
C PRO A 107 -18.36 -19.34 8.93
N TYR A 108 -17.20 -19.01 9.49
CA TYR A 108 -16.62 -19.73 10.64
C TYR A 108 -16.90 -19.09 12.00
N LYS A 109 -17.62 -17.96 12.02
CA LYS A 109 -17.93 -17.20 13.24
C LYS A 109 -18.52 -18.10 14.33
N LEU A 110 -17.90 -18.10 15.51
CA LEU A 110 -18.37 -18.89 16.66
C LEU A 110 -19.48 -18.21 17.44
N ASN A 111 -19.34 -16.92 17.72
CA ASN A 111 -20.32 -16.14 18.49
C ASN A 111 -21.06 -15.17 17.56
N ASN A 112 -22.33 -15.47 17.27
CA ASN A 112 -23.15 -14.66 16.38
C ASN A 112 -23.52 -13.29 16.97
N ASP A 113 -23.58 -13.18 18.31
CA ASP A 113 -23.96 -11.95 19.03
C ASP A 113 -22.84 -10.90 19.04
N VAL A 114 -21.61 -11.29 18.72
CA VAL A 114 -20.45 -10.38 18.72
C VAL A 114 -20.18 -9.89 17.31
N ASN A 115 -20.32 -8.59 17.06
CA ASN A 115 -19.81 -8.01 15.82
C ASN A 115 -18.33 -7.59 15.99
N TYR A 116 -17.41 -8.48 15.60
CA TYR A 116 -15.98 -8.20 15.74
C TYR A 116 -15.53 -7.05 14.83
N PHE A 117 -16.01 -6.98 13.58
CA PHE A 117 -15.66 -5.91 12.65
C PHE A 117 -16.66 -4.77 12.78
N SER A 118 -16.31 -3.79 13.60
CA SER A 118 -17.24 -2.82 14.16
C SER A 118 -17.51 -1.62 13.26
N SER A 119 -16.50 -1.14 12.53
CA SER A 119 -16.64 0.01 11.62
C SER A 119 -15.51 0.05 10.60
N LEU A 120 -15.79 0.73 9.48
CA LEU A 120 -14.85 1.00 8.41
C LEU A 120 -14.96 2.48 8.05
N LYS A 121 -13.83 3.18 8.00
CA LYS A 121 -13.73 4.60 7.67
C LYS A 121 -12.75 4.82 6.55
N GLU A 122 -13.01 5.81 5.72
CA GLU A 122 -12.13 6.18 4.64
C GLU A 122 -11.82 7.67 4.66
N TYR A 123 -10.54 7.99 4.49
CA TYR A 123 -10.01 9.34 4.45
C TYR A 123 -9.58 9.65 3.02
N LEU A 124 -10.22 10.68 2.44
CA LEU A 124 -10.02 11.11 1.05
C LEU A 124 -9.12 12.33 1.02
N GLY A 125 -8.01 12.22 0.30
CA GLY A 125 -6.96 13.23 0.26
C GLY A 125 -5.89 12.99 1.32
N LYS A 126 -4.73 13.60 1.14
CA LYS A 126 -3.56 13.38 2.00
C LYS A 126 -3.14 14.63 2.78
N VAL A 127 -3.29 15.82 2.21
CA VAL A 127 -2.81 17.07 2.81
C VAL A 127 -3.82 18.22 2.75
N TYR A 128 -4.64 18.29 1.70
CA TYR A 128 -5.59 19.38 1.47
C TYR A 128 -7.02 18.85 1.47
N ASN A 129 -7.90 19.53 2.21
CA ASN A 129 -9.32 19.20 2.31
C ASN A 129 -9.55 17.70 2.58
N VAL A 130 -8.79 17.12 3.52
CA VAL A 130 -8.90 15.69 3.86
C VAL A 130 -10.28 15.42 4.44
N ARG A 131 -11.06 14.56 3.79
CA ARG A 131 -12.44 14.24 4.18
C ARG A 131 -12.52 12.85 4.77
N GLU A 132 -13.08 12.73 5.97
CA GLU A 132 -13.46 11.44 6.55
C GLU A 132 -14.86 11.05 6.06
N VAL A 133 -14.99 9.79 5.62
CA VAL A 133 -16.24 9.18 5.16
C VAL A 133 -16.44 7.88 5.93
N ASP A 134 -17.55 7.78 6.64
CA ASP A 134 -17.97 6.52 7.25
C ASP A 134 -18.50 5.57 6.18
N VAL A 135 -17.86 4.40 6.04
CA VAL A 135 -18.32 3.34 5.13
C VAL A 135 -19.37 2.50 5.87
N LYS A 136 -20.64 2.80 5.60
CA LYS A 136 -21.78 2.19 6.30
C LYS A 136 -21.97 0.72 5.95
N ASP A 137 -21.75 0.38 4.68
CA ASP A 137 -22.01 -0.96 4.14
C ASP A 137 -20.70 -1.61 3.70
N PHE A 138 -20.21 -2.55 4.51
CA PHE A 138 -19.10 -3.41 4.18
C PHE A 138 -19.42 -4.85 4.60
N HIS A 139 -18.85 -5.81 3.87
CA HIS A 139 -19.01 -7.23 4.15
C HIS A 139 -17.66 -7.82 4.56
N VAL A 140 -17.67 -8.68 5.57
CA VAL A 140 -16.48 -9.41 6.02
C VAL A 140 -16.70 -10.90 5.91
N ARG A 141 -15.81 -11.57 5.18
CA ARG A 141 -15.75 -13.03 5.07
C ARG A 141 -14.42 -13.54 5.60
N GLU A 142 -14.45 -14.55 6.45
CA GLU A 142 -13.27 -15.31 6.86
C GLU A 142 -12.99 -16.42 5.86
N PHE A 143 -11.73 -16.52 5.43
CA PHE A 143 -11.22 -17.63 4.62
C PHE A 143 -10.24 -18.45 5.46
N GLY A 144 -10.35 -19.78 5.35
CA GLY A 144 -9.41 -20.71 5.93
C GLY A 144 -8.97 -21.78 4.93
N ALA A 145 -8.11 -22.70 5.37
CA ALA A 145 -7.57 -23.74 4.50
C ALA A 145 -8.63 -24.61 3.78
N LYS A 146 -9.84 -24.77 4.36
CA LYS A 146 -10.88 -25.65 3.82
C LYS A 146 -11.64 -25.05 2.62
N ASP A 147 -11.72 -23.72 2.54
CA ASP A 147 -12.49 -23.01 1.52
C ASP A 147 -11.66 -21.89 0.85
N SER A 148 -10.34 -21.92 1.01
CA SER A 148 -9.43 -21.07 0.27
C SER A 148 -9.54 -21.36 -1.22
N ILE A 149 -9.41 -20.31 -2.02
CA ILE A 149 -9.41 -20.37 -3.47
C ILE A 149 -8.04 -20.82 -4.02
N PRO A 150 -7.99 -21.36 -5.25
CA PRO A 150 -6.73 -21.66 -5.93
C PRO A 150 -5.89 -20.42 -6.19
N TYR A 151 -4.56 -20.59 -6.22
CA TYR A 151 -3.62 -19.55 -6.62
C TYR A 151 -2.65 -20.04 -7.69
N ASN A 152 -2.26 -19.13 -8.59
CA ASN A 152 -1.06 -19.26 -9.40
C ASN A 152 0.06 -18.49 -8.70
N ILE A 153 1.10 -19.18 -8.24
CA ILE A 153 2.19 -18.59 -7.49
C ILE A 153 3.50 -18.83 -8.24
N VAL A 154 4.28 -17.77 -8.47
CA VAL A 154 5.66 -17.89 -8.94
C VAL A 154 6.57 -17.40 -7.84
N LEU A 155 7.45 -18.28 -7.36
CA LEU A 155 8.49 -17.96 -6.40
C LEU A 155 9.78 -17.64 -7.16
N THR A 156 10.30 -16.43 -7.00
CA THR A 156 11.48 -15.94 -7.68
C THR A 156 12.55 -15.57 -6.68
N VAL A 157 13.74 -16.14 -6.85
CA VAL A 157 14.85 -15.93 -5.91
C VAL A 157 16.10 -15.41 -6.61
N ASP A 158 16.66 -14.35 -6.04
CA ASP A 158 17.95 -13.81 -6.42
C ASP A 158 19.08 -14.77 -6.05
N TYR A 159 19.84 -15.19 -7.06
CA TYR A 159 20.97 -16.12 -6.99
C TYR A 159 22.31 -15.39 -7.23
N SER A 160 22.33 -14.08 -7.01
CA SER A 160 23.54 -13.27 -7.03
C SER A 160 24.48 -13.60 -5.86
N GLY A 161 25.71 -13.10 -5.95
CA GLY A 161 26.78 -13.42 -5.01
C GLY A 161 26.49 -12.95 -3.57
N SER A 162 25.73 -11.86 -3.41
CA SER A 162 25.35 -11.30 -2.12
C SER A 162 24.37 -12.20 -1.35
N MET A 163 23.58 -13.02 -2.04
CA MET A 163 22.62 -13.95 -1.43
C MET A 163 23.26 -15.28 -0.98
N THR A 164 24.52 -15.55 -1.35
CA THR A 164 25.21 -16.82 -1.06
C THR A 164 25.18 -17.22 0.42
N GLY A 165 25.32 -16.24 1.33
CA GLY A 165 25.30 -16.47 2.78
C GLY A 165 23.96 -17.00 3.32
N VAL A 166 22.86 -16.86 2.58
CA VAL A 166 21.50 -17.26 2.98
C VAL A 166 20.86 -18.33 2.10
N MET A 167 21.59 -18.88 1.13
CA MET A 167 21.05 -19.86 0.18
C MET A 167 20.46 -21.11 0.86
N ASP A 168 21.06 -21.60 1.94
CA ASP A 168 20.51 -22.73 2.68
C ASP A 168 19.13 -22.40 3.28
N ALA A 169 18.96 -21.17 3.79
CA ALA A 169 17.68 -20.70 4.34
C ALA A 169 16.63 -20.54 3.23
N ILE A 170 17.04 -20.04 2.05
CA ILE A 170 16.21 -20.00 0.84
C ILE A 170 15.74 -21.42 0.45
N PHE A 171 16.66 -22.39 0.41
CA PHE A 171 16.33 -23.78 0.03
C PHE A 171 15.35 -24.41 1.03
N THR A 172 15.62 -24.25 2.32
CA THR A 172 14.73 -24.72 3.38
C THR A 172 13.37 -24.02 3.30
N GLY A 173 13.33 -22.70 3.17
CA GLY A 173 12.11 -21.92 3.05
C GLY A 173 11.28 -22.29 1.83
N THR A 174 11.92 -22.50 0.68
CA THR A 174 11.26 -22.93 -0.57
C THR A 174 10.63 -24.31 -0.41
N ASN A 175 11.34 -25.27 0.20
CA ASN A 175 10.78 -26.58 0.48
C ASN A 175 9.58 -26.50 1.44
N ILE A 176 9.67 -25.71 2.52
CA ILE A 176 8.55 -25.46 3.43
C ILE A 176 7.35 -24.86 2.67
N PHE A 177 7.59 -23.89 1.79
CA PHE A 177 6.55 -23.24 0.99
C PHE A 177 5.82 -24.23 0.08
N VAL A 178 6.57 -25.05 -0.66
CA VAL A 178 6.02 -26.11 -1.50
C VAL A 178 5.35 -27.19 -0.65
N ASP A 179 5.82 -27.41 0.57
CA ASP A 179 5.23 -28.40 1.46
C ASP A 179 3.85 -28.00 1.99
N LEU A 180 3.64 -26.71 2.23
CA LEU A 180 2.37 -26.14 2.65
C LEU A 180 1.34 -26.09 1.52
N LYS A 181 1.75 -26.28 0.26
CA LYS A 181 0.90 -26.23 -0.93
C LYS A 181 -0.37 -27.08 -0.79
N MET A 182 -1.52 -26.49 -1.13
CA MET A 182 -2.79 -27.17 -1.36
C MET A 182 -2.84 -27.77 -2.76
N ASP A 183 -3.53 -28.89 -2.93
CA ASP A 183 -3.51 -29.65 -4.18
C ASP A 183 -3.94 -28.85 -5.41
N TYR A 184 -4.83 -27.86 -5.26
CA TYR A 184 -5.34 -27.03 -6.35
C TYR A 184 -4.44 -25.86 -6.79
N ASP A 185 -3.38 -25.54 -6.04
CA ASP A 185 -2.50 -24.42 -6.42
C ASP A 185 -1.57 -24.79 -7.56
N LYS A 186 -1.09 -23.78 -8.29
CA LYS A 186 0.08 -23.96 -9.15
C LYS A 186 1.25 -23.18 -8.57
N ILE A 187 2.43 -23.82 -8.50
CA ILE A 187 3.67 -23.18 -8.07
C ILE A 187 4.71 -23.32 -9.18
N GLY A 188 5.24 -22.18 -9.63
CA GLY A 188 6.46 -22.08 -10.43
C GLY A 188 7.61 -21.60 -9.54
N ILE A 189 8.84 -22.00 -9.87
CA ILE A 189 10.04 -21.56 -9.16
C ILE A 189 11.05 -21.08 -10.18
N THR A 190 11.50 -19.85 -10.03
CA THR A 190 12.49 -19.22 -10.90
C THR A 190 13.60 -18.60 -10.08
N THR A 191 14.74 -18.43 -10.72
CA THR A 191 15.89 -17.76 -10.11
C THR A 191 16.50 -16.82 -11.11
N PHE A 192 17.30 -15.89 -10.63
CA PHE A 192 18.01 -14.99 -11.53
C PHE A 192 19.37 -14.58 -10.98
N ASN A 193 20.28 -14.28 -11.90
CA ASN A 193 21.48 -13.51 -11.64
C ASN A 193 21.55 -12.38 -12.70
N LYS A 194 22.54 -12.39 -13.61
CA LYS A 194 22.44 -11.72 -14.92
C LYS A 194 21.44 -12.40 -15.87
N ASP A 195 21.24 -13.71 -15.72
CA ASP A 195 20.39 -14.55 -16.55
C ASP A 195 19.19 -15.03 -15.75
N PHE A 196 18.05 -15.17 -16.42
CA PHE A 196 16.84 -15.76 -15.85
C PHE A 196 16.87 -17.28 -16.02
N ASP A 197 16.53 -18.02 -14.97
CA ASP A 197 16.51 -19.48 -14.97
C ASP A 197 15.19 -20.01 -14.39
N GLU A 198 14.45 -20.78 -15.19
CA GLU A 198 13.26 -21.49 -14.73
C GLU A 198 13.66 -22.82 -14.08
N LYS A 199 13.53 -22.91 -12.75
CA LYS A 199 13.76 -24.15 -12.02
C LYS A 199 12.59 -25.10 -12.18
N VAL A 200 11.38 -24.58 -12.00
CA VAL A 200 10.14 -25.34 -12.05
C VAL A 200 9.11 -24.53 -12.84
N PRO A 201 8.54 -25.08 -13.92
CA PRO A 201 7.43 -24.42 -14.61
C PRO A 201 6.21 -24.33 -13.70
N LEU A 202 5.27 -23.44 -13.99
CA LEU A 202 4.06 -23.27 -13.19
C LEU A 202 3.16 -24.52 -13.27
N ILE A 203 3.25 -25.41 -12.28
CA ILE A 203 2.56 -26.71 -12.27
C ILE A 203 1.90 -27.00 -10.92
N GLN A 204 1.00 -27.98 -10.92
CA GLN A 204 0.18 -28.35 -9.76
C GLN A 204 0.75 -29.54 -8.95
N ASP A 205 1.50 -30.44 -9.58
CA ASP A 205 1.97 -31.68 -8.94
C ASP A 205 3.10 -31.39 -7.93
N LYS A 206 2.82 -31.56 -6.63
CA LYS A 206 3.76 -31.31 -5.54
C LYS A 206 5.04 -32.14 -5.65
N GLN A 207 4.93 -33.43 -5.95
CA GLN A 207 6.10 -34.32 -6.02
C GLN A 207 7.00 -33.96 -7.20
N LYS A 208 6.40 -33.59 -8.33
CA LYS A 208 7.12 -33.12 -9.51
C LYS A 208 7.81 -31.78 -9.25
N ILE A 209 7.16 -30.84 -8.53
CA ILE A 209 7.79 -29.57 -8.11
C ILE A 209 9.03 -29.86 -7.27
N ILE A 210 8.91 -30.66 -6.22
CA ILE A 210 10.01 -30.99 -5.30
C ILE A 210 11.16 -31.68 -6.04
N SER A 211 10.84 -32.64 -6.91
CA SER A 211 11.83 -33.39 -7.70
C SER A 211 12.61 -32.47 -8.66
N LEU A 212 11.90 -31.64 -9.44
CA LEU A 212 12.52 -30.68 -10.35
C LEU A 212 13.36 -29.64 -9.60
N TYR A 213 12.82 -29.09 -8.52
CA TYR A 213 13.51 -28.10 -7.70
C TYR A 213 14.81 -28.66 -7.14
N ASN A 214 14.77 -29.81 -6.45
CA ASN A 214 15.97 -30.40 -5.84
C ASN A 214 17.06 -30.74 -6.88
N THR A 215 16.68 -31.10 -8.11
CA THR A 215 17.63 -31.41 -9.19
C THR A 215 18.26 -30.15 -9.82
N ARG A 216 17.65 -28.97 -9.61
CA ARG A 216 18.00 -27.72 -10.32
C ARG A 216 18.41 -26.57 -9.40
N LYS A 217 18.14 -26.65 -8.09
CA LYS A 217 18.26 -25.54 -7.13
C LYS A 217 19.66 -24.97 -6.97
N GLU A 218 20.72 -25.70 -7.32
CA GLU A 218 22.11 -25.22 -7.22
C GLU A 218 22.65 -24.63 -8.55
N ARG A 219 21.89 -24.74 -9.64
CA ARG A 219 22.32 -24.23 -10.95
C ARG A 219 22.24 -22.70 -10.98
N GLY A 220 23.09 -22.06 -11.80
CA GLY A 220 22.91 -20.65 -12.14
C GLY A 220 23.17 -19.67 -11.00
N ILE A 221 24.03 -20.00 -10.04
CA ILE A 221 24.54 -19.02 -9.07
C ILE A 221 25.53 -18.11 -9.79
N GLY A 222 25.40 -16.79 -9.64
CA GLY A 222 26.20 -15.81 -10.38
C GLY A 222 26.56 -14.59 -9.54
N MET A 223 27.29 -13.64 -10.13
CA MET A 223 27.76 -12.43 -9.40
C MET A 223 26.83 -11.21 -9.52
N PHE A 224 25.99 -11.14 -10.55
CA PHE A 224 25.16 -9.96 -10.85
C PHE A 224 23.69 -10.20 -10.52
N SER A 225 22.91 -9.13 -10.42
CA SER A 225 21.46 -9.18 -10.14
C SER A 225 20.69 -8.32 -11.16
N ALA A 226 19.75 -8.96 -11.87
CA ALA A 226 18.87 -8.36 -12.87
C ALA A 226 17.39 -8.54 -12.47
N VAL A 227 17.01 -7.88 -11.37
CA VAL A 227 15.70 -8.02 -10.72
C VAL A 227 14.55 -7.70 -11.68
N TYR A 228 14.57 -6.55 -12.36
CA TYR A 228 13.46 -6.12 -13.21
C TYR A 228 13.29 -6.99 -14.47
N ASP A 229 14.40 -7.40 -15.08
CA ASP A 229 14.37 -8.33 -16.22
C ASP A 229 13.78 -9.69 -15.81
N ALA A 230 14.12 -10.17 -14.60
CA ALA A 230 13.58 -11.41 -14.06
C ALA A 230 12.08 -11.29 -13.78
N VAL A 231 11.64 -10.22 -13.12
CA VAL A 231 10.21 -9.99 -12.83
C VAL A 231 9.40 -9.90 -14.12
N LEU A 232 9.88 -9.20 -15.15
CA LEU A 232 9.19 -9.12 -16.45
C LEU A 232 9.03 -10.49 -17.11
N LYS A 233 10.03 -11.38 -17.03
CA LYS A 233 9.91 -12.75 -17.53
C LYS A 233 8.95 -13.60 -16.68
N ASN A 234 8.93 -13.40 -15.37
CA ASN A 234 7.96 -14.09 -14.51
C ASN A 234 6.51 -13.69 -14.81
N ILE A 235 6.28 -12.45 -15.23
CA ILE A 235 4.94 -12.02 -15.68
C ILE A 235 4.45 -12.90 -16.84
N GLU A 236 5.33 -13.22 -17.80
CA GLU A 236 5.01 -14.06 -18.97
C GLU A 236 4.63 -15.51 -18.57
N MET A 237 5.10 -16.00 -17.42
CA MET A 237 4.71 -17.33 -16.92
C MET A 237 3.21 -17.43 -16.59
N PHE A 238 2.54 -16.30 -16.36
CA PHE A 238 1.11 -16.25 -16.09
C PHE A 238 0.25 -16.14 -17.35
N ASP A 239 0.81 -15.88 -18.53
CA ASP A 239 0.05 -15.57 -19.75
C ASP A 239 -0.91 -16.71 -20.16
N ASN A 240 -0.62 -17.96 -19.77
CA ASN A 240 -1.47 -19.14 -20.04
C ASN A 240 -2.36 -19.55 -18.86
N THR A 241 -2.60 -18.67 -17.89
CA THR A 241 -3.44 -18.92 -16.72
C THR A 241 -4.76 -18.15 -16.83
N SER A 242 -5.84 -18.65 -16.22
CA SER A 242 -7.11 -17.90 -16.13
C SER A 242 -6.95 -16.63 -15.29
N ASP A 243 -7.53 -15.52 -15.74
CA ASP A 243 -7.63 -14.27 -14.98
C ASP A 243 -8.54 -14.40 -13.75
N GLU A 244 -9.36 -15.46 -13.66
CA GLU A 244 -10.21 -15.74 -12.49
C GLU A 244 -9.42 -16.30 -11.30
N VAL A 245 -8.22 -16.83 -11.53
CA VAL A 245 -7.36 -17.42 -10.50
C VAL A 245 -6.27 -16.41 -10.13
N PRO A 246 -6.23 -15.92 -8.88
CA PRO A 246 -5.26 -14.90 -8.46
C PRO A 246 -3.82 -15.29 -8.79
N ARG A 247 -3.06 -14.29 -9.26
CA ARG A 247 -1.65 -14.42 -9.64
C ARG A 247 -0.77 -13.73 -8.62
N VAL A 248 0.16 -14.47 -8.04
CA VAL A 248 1.08 -13.98 -7.01
C VAL A 248 2.50 -14.24 -7.45
N LEU A 249 3.30 -13.18 -7.53
CA LEU A 249 4.74 -13.27 -7.72
C LEU A 249 5.42 -12.97 -6.39
N VAL A 250 6.28 -13.87 -5.91
CA VAL A 250 7.05 -13.66 -4.68
C VAL A 250 8.52 -13.49 -5.04
N LEU A 251 9.06 -12.29 -4.83
CA LEU A 251 10.43 -11.92 -5.17
C LEU A 251 11.30 -11.86 -3.90
N PHE A 252 12.31 -12.71 -3.83
CA PHE A 252 13.36 -12.66 -2.81
C PHE A 252 14.63 -12.08 -3.39
N SER A 253 15.12 -10.97 -2.83
CA SER A 253 16.34 -10.28 -3.31
C SER A 253 16.93 -9.41 -2.19
N ASP A 254 18.16 -8.96 -2.36
CA ASP A 254 18.76 -7.89 -1.58
C ASP A 254 18.59 -6.51 -2.26
N GLY A 255 17.65 -6.37 -3.21
CA GLY A 255 17.17 -5.09 -3.74
C GLY A 255 18.15 -4.34 -4.66
N ASP A 256 19.39 -4.79 -4.79
CA ASP A 256 20.38 -4.19 -5.67
C ASP A 256 20.19 -4.67 -7.12
N ASP A 257 19.34 -3.98 -7.88
CA ASP A 257 19.33 -4.13 -9.33
C ASP A 257 20.49 -3.31 -9.94
N ASN A 258 21.51 -4.02 -10.42
CA ASN A 258 22.71 -3.40 -11.00
C ASN A 258 22.89 -3.74 -12.49
N TYR A 259 21.92 -4.41 -13.11
CA TYR A 259 22.09 -4.96 -14.45
C TYR A 259 20.86 -4.86 -15.36
N SER A 260 19.65 -4.68 -14.82
CA SER A 260 18.44 -4.63 -15.65
C SER A 260 18.49 -3.50 -16.66
N LYS A 261 18.02 -3.80 -17.88
CA LYS A 261 17.88 -2.80 -18.95
C LYS A 261 16.48 -2.20 -19.04
N LYS A 262 15.60 -2.61 -18.14
CA LYS A 262 14.17 -2.28 -18.14
C LYS A 262 13.86 -1.34 -16.98
N GLU A 263 12.91 -0.47 -17.24
CA GLU A 263 12.43 0.52 -16.29
C GLU A 263 11.35 -0.08 -15.38
N LEU A 264 11.38 0.31 -14.09
CA LEU A 264 10.45 -0.15 -13.07
C LEU A 264 8.99 0.19 -13.40
N ASP A 265 8.76 1.32 -14.08
CA ASP A 265 7.44 1.78 -14.52
C ASP A 265 6.70 0.76 -15.41
N THR A 266 7.43 0.20 -16.37
CA THR A 266 6.93 -0.69 -17.40
C THR A 266 6.55 -2.03 -16.81
N LEU A 267 7.36 -2.50 -15.86
CA LEU A 267 7.10 -3.69 -15.07
C LEU A 267 5.81 -3.52 -14.26
N MET A 268 5.70 -2.43 -13.51
CA MET A 268 4.55 -2.18 -12.63
C MET A 268 3.24 -2.05 -13.41
N MET A 269 3.24 -1.35 -14.54
CA MET A 269 2.08 -1.27 -15.43
C MET A 269 1.67 -2.66 -15.93
N ARG A 270 2.61 -3.46 -16.44
CA ARG A 270 2.32 -4.82 -16.95
C ARG A 270 1.79 -5.76 -15.88
N ALA A 271 2.34 -5.68 -14.67
CA ALA A 271 1.88 -6.47 -13.54
C ALA A 271 0.43 -6.10 -13.17
N LYS A 272 0.11 -4.80 -13.14
CA LYS A 272 -1.23 -4.30 -12.85
C LYS A 272 -2.25 -4.70 -13.92
N GLU A 273 -1.91 -4.54 -15.20
CA GLU A 273 -2.74 -4.95 -16.34
C GLU A 273 -3.09 -6.44 -16.31
N ARG A 274 -2.18 -7.28 -15.80
CA ARG A 274 -2.36 -8.73 -15.68
C ARG A 274 -2.86 -9.18 -14.30
N GLN A 275 -3.21 -8.25 -13.41
CA GLN A 275 -3.68 -8.53 -12.05
C GLN A 275 -2.70 -9.44 -11.26
N ILE A 276 -1.41 -9.15 -11.37
CA ILE A 276 -0.34 -9.87 -10.66
C ILE A 276 0.04 -9.08 -9.42
N HIS A 277 -0.10 -9.72 -8.24
CA HIS A 277 0.32 -9.15 -6.96
C HIS A 277 1.76 -9.53 -6.65
N ILE A 278 2.64 -8.54 -6.46
CA ILE A 278 4.07 -8.78 -6.22
C ILE A 278 4.38 -8.68 -4.72
N PHE A 279 4.77 -9.78 -4.11
CA PHE A 279 5.24 -9.85 -2.73
C PHE A 279 6.76 -9.81 -2.74
N SER A 280 7.35 -8.78 -2.15
CA SER A 280 8.80 -8.57 -2.20
C SER A 280 9.40 -8.83 -0.83
N VAL A 281 10.48 -9.60 -0.78
CA VAL A 281 11.21 -9.96 0.43
C VAL A 281 12.65 -9.48 0.28
N ALA A 282 12.97 -8.40 0.99
CA ALA A 282 14.31 -7.84 1.05
C ALA A 282 15.11 -8.50 2.17
N PHE A 283 16.32 -8.98 1.88
CA PHE A 283 17.24 -9.51 2.90
C PHE A 283 18.38 -8.51 3.19
N GLY A 284 18.73 -8.36 4.47
CA GLY A 284 19.85 -7.53 4.93
C GLY A 284 19.65 -6.03 4.74
N TYR A 285 20.74 -5.25 4.83
CA TYR A 285 20.72 -3.79 4.63
C TYR A 285 20.74 -3.43 3.13
N SER A 286 19.60 -3.67 2.49
CA SER A 286 19.38 -3.48 1.06
C SER A 286 18.71 -2.16 0.68
N LYS A 287 18.91 -1.70 -0.57
CA LYS A 287 18.11 -0.63 -1.18
C LYS A 287 16.74 -1.17 -1.58
N ASP A 288 15.76 -1.05 -0.68
CA ASP A 288 14.46 -1.72 -0.85
C ASP A 288 13.30 -0.81 -1.33
N ASP A 289 13.55 0.47 -1.59
CA ASP A 289 12.53 1.43 -1.99
C ASP A 289 11.71 0.96 -3.20
N ASN A 290 12.38 0.48 -4.24
CA ASN A 290 11.72 0.00 -5.47
C ASN A 290 10.91 -1.28 -5.23
N MET A 291 11.40 -2.18 -4.38
CA MET A 291 10.66 -3.39 -3.99
C MET A 291 9.41 -3.04 -3.20
N ARG A 292 9.52 -2.08 -2.27
CA ARG A 292 8.39 -1.58 -1.47
C ARG A 292 7.34 -0.91 -2.35
N ILE A 293 7.77 -0.08 -3.28
CA ILE A 293 6.91 0.58 -4.28
C ILE A 293 6.19 -0.45 -5.15
N MET A 294 6.94 -1.39 -5.74
CA MET A 294 6.41 -2.44 -6.60
C MET A 294 5.37 -3.30 -5.88
N SER A 295 5.66 -3.72 -4.64
CA SER A 295 4.71 -4.48 -3.84
C SER A 295 3.45 -3.68 -3.55
N LYS A 296 3.60 -2.45 -3.07
CA LYS A 296 2.45 -1.59 -2.77
C LYS A 296 1.57 -1.35 -4.00
N TYR A 297 2.17 -1.00 -5.14
CA TYR A 297 1.40 -0.65 -6.34
C TYR A 297 0.68 -1.83 -6.98
N THR A 298 1.26 -3.02 -6.89
CA THR A 298 0.63 -4.25 -7.37
C THR A 298 -0.35 -4.87 -6.36
N GLY A 299 -0.54 -4.25 -5.19
CA GLY A 299 -1.38 -4.76 -4.11
C GLY A 299 -0.76 -5.93 -3.35
N GLY A 300 0.53 -6.21 -3.51
CA GLY A 300 1.26 -7.18 -2.68
C GLY A 300 1.80 -6.59 -1.38
N LYS A 301 2.59 -7.38 -0.66
CA LYS A 301 3.23 -6.99 0.61
C LYS A 301 4.75 -6.97 0.50
N PHE A 302 5.36 -5.98 1.13
CA PHE A 302 6.81 -5.93 1.33
C PHE A 302 7.19 -6.53 2.68
N TYR A 303 8.24 -7.33 2.70
CA TYR A 303 8.86 -7.91 3.88
C TYR A 303 10.34 -7.54 3.92
N LYS A 304 10.84 -7.34 5.13
CA LYS A 304 12.27 -7.20 5.42
C LYS A 304 12.69 -8.34 6.34
N ALA A 305 13.81 -8.97 6.02
CA ALA A 305 14.42 -10.03 6.81
C ALA A 305 15.88 -9.65 7.12
N TYR A 306 16.26 -9.77 8.38
CA TYR A 306 17.64 -9.53 8.83
C TYR A 306 18.36 -10.83 9.18
N THR A 307 17.60 -11.89 9.46
CA THR A 307 18.12 -13.20 9.88
C THR A 307 17.63 -14.34 8.98
N LYS A 308 18.32 -15.48 9.01
CA LYS A 308 17.91 -16.69 8.27
C LYS A 308 16.59 -17.24 8.79
N GLU A 309 16.36 -17.11 10.10
CA GLU A 309 15.16 -17.55 10.79
C GLU A 309 13.94 -16.74 10.36
N GLU A 310 14.07 -15.41 10.29
CA GLU A 310 13.02 -14.52 9.75
C GLU A 310 12.74 -14.82 8.28
N LEU A 311 13.80 -15.03 7.48
CA LEU A 311 13.66 -15.38 6.08
C LEU A 311 12.81 -16.65 5.89
N ILE A 312 13.11 -17.71 6.65
CA ILE A 312 12.32 -18.95 6.65
C ILE A 312 10.88 -18.69 7.14
N ALA A 313 10.70 -17.86 8.17
CA ALA A 313 9.37 -17.52 8.68
C ALA A 313 8.52 -16.78 7.65
N ILE A 314 9.12 -15.91 6.83
CA ILE A 314 8.43 -15.17 5.76
C ILE A 314 7.89 -16.11 4.68
N PHE A 315 8.62 -17.15 4.28
CA PHE A 315 8.07 -18.16 3.35
C PHE A 315 6.76 -18.75 3.88
N ARG A 316 6.72 -19.11 5.17
CA ARG A 316 5.52 -19.63 5.81
C ARG A 316 4.42 -18.55 5.88
N ASP A 317 4.75 -17.34 6.31
CA ASP A 317 3.79 -16.24 6.45
C ASP A 317 3.11 -15.90 5.13
N ILE A 318 3.87 -15.81 4.03
CA ILE A 318 3.33 -15.52 2.70
C ILE A 318 2.31 -16.59 2.33
N TYR A 319 2.68 -17.87 2.40
CA TYR A 319 1.77 -18.95 2.04
C TYR A 319 0.53 -18.97 2.95
N MET A 320 0.71 -18.79 4.26
CA MET A 320 -0.39 -18.73 5.22
C MET A 320 -1.32 -17.54 4.96
N SER A 321 -0.79 -16.37 4.59
CA SER A 321 -1.58 -15.17 4.29
C SER A 321 -2.45 -15.34 3.05
N LEU A 322 -2.04 -16.17 2.09
CA LEU A 322 -2.87 -16.54 0.95
C LEU A 322 -4.00 -17.51 1.31
N ARG A 323 -3.93 -18.18 2.47
CA ARG A 323 -4.88 -19.22 2.92
C ARG A 323 -5.80 -18.76 4.04
N TYR A 324 -5.32 -17.90 4.93
CA TYR A 324 -6.00 -17.45 6.13
C TYR A 324 -6.06 -15.94 6.16
N TYR A 325 -7.25 -15.40 5.93
CA TYR A 325 -7.47 -13.96 5.91
C TYR A 325 -8.94 -13.62 6.12
N TYR A 326 -9.18 -12.39 6.50
CA TYR A 326 -10.49 -11.75 6.47
C TYR A 326 -10.56 -10.88 5.22
N LEU A 327 -11.49 -11.20 4.33
CA LEU A 327 -11.80 -10.38 3.16
C LEU A 327 -12.85 -9.35 3.56
N ILE A 328 -12.46 -8.07 3.56
CA ILE A 328 -13.39 -6.95 3.72
C ILE A 328 -13.68 -6.39 2.33
N THR A 329 -14.93 -6.38 1.91
CA THR A 329 -15.38 -5.82 0.63
C THR A 329 -16.37 -4.68 0.86
N TYR A 330 -16.20 -3.57 0.14
CA TYR A 330 -17.08 -2.41 0.27
C TYR A 330 -17.10 -1.56 -1.00
N HIS A 331 -18.10 -0.67 -1.10
CA HIS A 331 -18.19 0.34 -2.16
C HIS A 331 -17.51 1.64 -1.69
N PRO A 332 -16.37 2.05 -2.28
CA PRO A 332 -15.66 3.24 -1.86
C PRO A 332 -16.35 4.53 -2.32
N PRO A 333 -16.17 5.66 -1.60
CA PRO A 333 -16.54 6.96 -2.12
C PRO A 333 -15.68 7.31 -3.35
N LYS A 334 -16.30 7.86 -4.39
CA LYS A 334 -15.60 8.33 -5.59
C LYS A 334 -14.74 9.54 -5.26
N PHE A 335 -13.44 9.38 -5.43
CA PHE A 335 -12.43 10.41 -5.28
C PHE A 335 -11.24 10.10 -6.21
N TRP A 336 -10.61 11.13 -6.76
CA TRP A 336 -9.37 10.98 -7.51
C TRP A 336 -8.19 11.44 -6.64
N GLY A 337 -7.37 10.50 -6.17
CA GLY A 337 -6.23 10.84 -5.33
C GLY A 337 -5.88 9.76 -4.32
N TYR A 338 -5.32 10.20 -3.20
CA TYR A 338 -4.95 9.33 -2.10
C TYR A 338 -6.18 8.94 -1.26
N HIS A 339 -6.27 7.66 -0.95
CA HIS A 339 -7.25 7.07 -0.05
C HIS A 339 -6.52 6.39 1.10
N LYS A 340 -6.98 6.61 2.33
CA LYS A 340 -6.58 5.83 3.51
C LYS A 340 -7.80 5.21 4.14
N VAL A 341 -7.80 3.90 4.31
CA VAL A 341 -8.90 3.15 4.89
C VAL A 341 -8.49 2.64 6.26
N ARG A 342 -9.38 2.74 7.23
CA ARG A 342 -9.20 2.22 8.58
C ARG A 342 -10.37 1.35 8.98
N SER A 343 -10.08 0.11 9.39
CA SER A 343 -11.05 -0.84 9.93
C SER A 343 -10.82 -1.01 11.42
N TYR A 344 -11.91 -1.07 12.20
CA TYR A 344 -11.87 -1.17 13.65
C TYR A 344 -12.49 -2.48 14.13
N LEU A 345 -11.82 -3.13 15.07
CA LEU A 345 -12.28 -4.34 15.73
C LEU A 345 -12.79 -4.06 17.15
N SER A 346 -13.90 -4.69 17.48
CA SER A 346 -14.45 -4.75 18.84
C SER A 346 -14.24 -6.15 19.39
N ILE A 347 -13.24 -6.32 20.26
CA ILE A 347 -12.87 -7.62 20.84
C ILE A 347 -13.42 -7.71 22.28
N PRO A 348 -14.39 -8.61 22.58
CA PRO A 348 -14.87 -8.80 23.94
C PRO A 348 -13.74 -9.17 24.91
N GLY A 349 -13.74 -8.56 26.09
CA GLY A 349 -12.74 -8.82 27.12
C GLY A 349 -11.39 -8.15 26.92
N ARG A 350 -11.15 -7.48 25.78
CA ARG A 350 -10.00 -6.57 25.62
C ARG A 350 -10.20 -5.36 26.54
N LYS A 351 -9.22 -5.11 27.40
CA LYS A 351 -9.20 -3.97 28.35
C LYS A 351 -8.46 -2.77 27.80
N LEU A 352 -7.68 -2.99 26.75
CA LEU A 352 -6.92 -1.98 26.02
C LEU A 352 -7.81 -1.21 25.02
N ASP A 353 -7.16 -0.32 24.28
CA ASP A 353 -7.69 0.46 23.17
C ASP A 353 -8.43 -0.35 22.10
N THR A 354 -9.18 0.36 21.26
CA THR A 354 -9.80 -0.21 20.06
C THR A 354 -8.71 -0.71 19.13
N LEU A 355 -8.75 -2.00 18.78
CA LEU A 355 -7.83 -2.60 17.82
C LEU A 355 -8.24 -2.17 16.41
N TRP A 356 -7.31 -1.68 15.59
CA TRP A 356 -7.61 -1.25 14.22
C TRP A 356 -6.46 -1.55 13.27
N ALA A 357 -6.76 -1.61 11.98
CA ALA A 357 -5.80 -1.72 10.90
C ALA A 357 -6.03 -0.60 9.88
N GLU A 358 -4.95 -0.15 9.26
CA GLU A 358 -4.95 0.84 8.19
C GLU A 358 -4.31 0.30 6.94
N ALA A 359 -4.84 0.71 5.80
CA ALA A 359 -4.20 0.56 4.51
C ALA A 359 -4.44 1.81 3.67
N ASP A 360 -3.61 2.01 2.66
CA ASP A 360 -3.74 3.13 1.75
C ASP A 360 -3.62 2.67 0.29
N TYR A 361 -4.31 3.38 -0.58
CA TYR A 361 -4.27 3.19 -2.02
C TYR A 361 -4.43 4.53 -2.73
N ASN A 362 -4.09 4.58 -4.02
CA ASN A 362 -4.15 5.80 -4.80
C ASN A 362 -4.88 5.52 -6.11
N THR A 363 -5.91 6.32 -6.37
CA THR A 363 -6.76 6.25 -7.57
C THR A 363 -6.39 7.31 -8.59
N SER A 364 -5.36 8.10 -8.30
CA SER A 364 -4.87 9.09 -9.23
C SER A 364 -4.18 8.46 -10.44
N ASP A 365 -4.27 9.15 -11.57
CA ASP A 365 -3.52 8.83 -12.79
C ASP A 365 -2.09 9.39 -12.70
N LEU A 366 -1.67 9.80 -11.49
CA LEU A 366 -0.42 10.46 -11.18
C LEU A 366 0.34 9.69 -10.10
N MET A 367 1.06 8.68 -10.55
CA MET A 367 1.97 7.91 -9.73
C MET A 367 3.39 8.50 -9.75
N PRO A 368 4.21 8.28 -8.72
CA PRO A 368 5.59 8.79 -8.65
C PRO A 368 6.49 8.40 -9.83
N TRP A 369 6.18 7.30 -10.51
CA TRP A 369 6.97 6.75 -11.62
C TRP A 369 6.40 7.04 -13.01
N ASP A 370 5.29 7.78 -13.14
CA ASP A 370 4.82 8.14 -14.49
C ASP A 370 5.80 9.08 -15.17
N LYS A 371 5.88 8.95 -16.49
CA LYS A 371 6.80 9.74 -17.32
C LYS A 371 6.40 11.22 -17.35
N VAL A 372 7.38 12.09 -17.15
CA VAL A 372 7.27 13.51 -17.52
C VAL A 372 6.82 13.62 -18.98
N GLY A 373 5.85 14.51 -19.23
CA GLY A 373 5.18 14.66 -20.52
C GLY A 373 3.88 13.87 -20.66
N SER A 374 3.54 13.00 -19.71
CA SER A 374 2.20 12.37 -19.67
C SER A 374 1.12 13.43 -19.48
N ALA A 375 -0.06 13.15 -20.04
CA ALA A 375 -1.21 14.03 -19.95
C ALA A 375 -2.43 13.27 -19.43
N PHE A 376 -3.25 13.95 -18.62
CA PHE A 376 -4.54 13.44 -18.17
C PHE A 376 -5.60 14.53 -18.28
N SER A 377 -6.85 14.13 -18.48
CA SER A 377 -7.98 15.07 -18.57
C SER A 377 -8.87 14.96 -17.35
N ARG A 378 -9.44 16.09 -16.93
CA ARG A 378 -10.49 16.13 -15.91
C ARG A 378 -11.64 17.03 -16.37
N PRO A 379 -12.91 16.67 -16.09
CA PRO A 379 -14.07 17.36 -16.65
C PRO A 379 -14.37 18.68 -15.94
N ILE A 380 -13.51 19.68 -16.14
CA ILE A 380 -13.77 21.06 -15.71
C ILE A 380 -14.80 21.69 -16.65
N ARG A 381 -15.93 22.13 -16.08
CA ARG A 381 -17.09 22.63 -16.83
C ARG A 381 -17.15 24.15 -16.80
N PHE A 382 -17.62 24.70 -17.91
CA PHE A 382 -17.84 26.11 -18.15
C PHE A 382 -19.17 26.29 -18.88
N ASP A 383 -19.84 27.42 -18.71
CA ASP A 383 -20.98 27.79 -19.57
C ASP A 383 -20.51 28.14 -20.99
N TYR A 384 -21.47 28.14 -21.93
CA TYR A 384 -21.24 28.60 -23.29
C TYR A 384 -20.68 30.02 -23.28
N ASP A 385 -19.61 30.25 -24.06
CA ASP A 385 -18.91 31.54 -24.15
C ASP A 385 -18.41 32.11 -22.80
N LYS A 386 -18.23 31.26 -21.79
CA LYS A 386 -17.69 31.66 -20.48
C LYS A 386 -16.44 30.87 -20.08
N PHE A 387 -15.72 31.46 -19.14
CA PHE A 387 -14.53 30.88 -18.49
C PHE A 387 -14.65 30.83 -16.95
N ASP A 388 -15.81 31.18 -16.38
CA ASP A 388 -16.10 30.91 -14.97
C ASP A 388 -16.28 29.40 -14.75
N ILE A 389 -15.50 28.85 -13.82
CA ILE A 389 -15.57 27.42 -13.49
C ILE A 389 -16.90 27.16 -12.79
N LYS A 390 -17.64 26.15 -13.26
CA LYS A 390 -18.91 25.78 -12.64
C LYS A 390 -18.72 25.18 -11.25
N PRO A 391 -19.66 25.41 -10.31
CA PRO A 391 -19.61 24.83 -8.97
C PRO A 391 -19.44 23.30 -8.96
N GLU A 392 -20.03 22.59 -9.93
CA GLU A 392 -19.89 21.14 -10.08
C GLU A 392 -18.46 20.66 -10.34
N SER A 393 -17.53 21.54 -10.75
CA SER A 393 -16.12 21.18 -10.97
C SER A 393 -15.21 21.53 -9.79
N ILE A 394 -15.73 22.14 -8.72
CA ILE A 394 -14.96 22.56 -7.54
C ILE A 394 -14.24 21.37 -6.90
N TYR A 395 -14.91 20.21 -6.75
CA TYR A 395 -14.32 19.04 -6.11
C TYR A 395 -13.13 18.48 -6.90
N ILE A 396 -13.15 18.59 -8.22
CA ILE A 396 -12.05 18.16 -9.10
C ILE A 396 -10.82 19.02 -8.87
N LEU A 397 -11.00 20.33 -8.66
CA LEU A 397 -9.89 21.23 -8.35
C LEU A 397 -9.30 20.95 -6.96
N ASP A 398 -10.14 20.57 -5.99
CA ASP A 398 -9.70 20.16 -4.66
C ASP A 398 -8.85 18.88 -4.73
N GLU A 399 -9.29 17.91 -5.52
CA GLU A 399 -8.55 16.66 -5.81
C GLU A 399 -7.18 16.94 -6.46
N ILE A 400 -7.14 17.79 -7.49
CA ILE A 400 -5.88 18.17 -8.16
C ILE A 400 -4.94 18.92 -7.20
N ALA A 401 -5.48 19.85 -6.40
CA ALA A 401 -4.68 20.58 -5.42
C ALA A 401 -4.10 19.65 -4.35
N ASP A 402 -4.87 18.70 -3.82
CA ASP A 402 -4.37 17.74 -2.84
C ASP A 402 -3.22 16.89 -3.39
N VAL A 403 -3.34 16.39 -4.63
CA VAL A 403 -2.26 15.62 -5.28
C VAL A 403 -1.00 16.46 -5.45
N MET A 404 -1.13 17.71 -5.93
CA MET A 404 0.02 18.60 -6.13
C MET A 404 0.67 19.06 -4.81
N LEU A 405 -0.10 19.24 -3.75
CA LEU A 405 0.43 19.61 -2.44
C LEU A 405 1.08 18.40 -1.74
N SER A 406 0.61 17.19 -2.04
CA SER A 406 1.16 15.94 -1.54
C SER A 406 2.50 15.56 -2.17
N ASP A 407 2.77 16.08 -3.36
CA ASP A 407 4.02 15.93 -4.10
C ASP A 407 4.53 17.31 -4.56
N PRO A 408 5.31 18.02 -3.71
CA PRO A 408 5.78 19.37 -4.03
C PRO A 408 6.68 19.47 -5.27
N LYS A 409 7.19 18.34 -5.78
CA LYS A 409 7.99 18.29 -7.00
C LYS A 409 7.13 18.24 -8.27
N LEU A 410 5.87 17.84 -8.14
CA LEU A 410 4.92 17.79 -9.24
C LEU A 410 4.69 19.18 -9.83
N LYS A 411 4.94 19.31 -11.14
CA LYS A 411 4.64 20.52 -11.91
C LYS A 411 3.70 20.17 -13.05
N LEU A 412 2.65 20.98 -13.25
CA LEU A 412 1.63 20.75 -14.27
C LEU A 412 1.50 21.93 -15.23
N GLU A 413 1.29 21.65 -16.52
CA GLU A 413 0.75 22.60 -17.49
C GLU A 413 -0.73 22.31 -17.72
N ILE A 414 -1.56 23.33 -17.54
CA ILE A 414 -3.01 23.28 -17.79
C ILE A 414 -3.27 23.74 -19.22
N GLN A 415 -3.86 22.87 -20.02
CA GLN A 415 -4.14 23.13 -21.43
C GLN A 415 -5.65 23.23 -21.65
N GLY A 416 -6.08 24.37 -22.19
CA GLY A 416 -7.47 24.60 -22.59
C GLY A 416 -7.69 24.25 -24.06
N HIS A 417 -8.79 23.55 -24.36
CA HIS A 417 -9.18 23.18 -25.73
C HIS A 417 -10.66 23.50 -25.99
N THR A 418 -10.97 23.85 -27.24
CA THR A 418 -12.34 24.08 -27.74
C THR A 418 -12.67 23.11 -28.87
N ASP A 419 -13.96 23.05 -29.24
CA ASP A 419 -14.37 22.52 -30.53
C ASP A 419 -14.13 23.57 -31.65
N ASN A 420 -14.46 23.20 -32.88
CA ASN A 420 -14.31 24.04 -34.07
C ASN A 420 -15.42 25.11 -34.23
N MET A 421 -16.29 25.32 -33.25
CA MET A 421 -17.36 26.32 -33.36
C MET A 421 -16.78 27.71 -33.06
N GLY A 422 -16.88 28.63 -34.02
CA GLY A 422 -16.37 29.99 -33.91
C GLY A 422 -14.98 30.21 -34.54
N GLY A 423 -14.50 31.46 -34.51
CA GLY A 423 -13.24 31.84 -35.15
C GLY A 423 -11.99 31.30 -34.44
N ILE A 424 -10.88 31.17 -35.16
CA ILE A 424 -9.59 30.71 -34.62
C ILE A 424 -9.14 31.57 -33.44
N GLU A 425 -9.09 32.90 -33.63
CA GLU A 425 -8.64 33.86 -32.62
C GLU A 425 -9.54 33.83 -31.38
N TYR A 426 -10.85 33.83 -31.59
CA TYR A 426 -11.83 33.71 -30.52
C TYR A 426 -11.64 32.44 -29.69
N ASN A 427 -11.50 31.28 -30.34
CA ASN A 427 -11.32 30.01 -29.66
C ASN A 427 -9.98 29.91 -28.92
N LEU A 428 -8.93 30.52 -29.45
CA LEU A 428 -7.64 30.61 -28.78
C LEU A 428 -7.77 31.40 -27.47
N ILE A 429 -8.36 32.60 -27.52
CA ILE A 429 -8.59 33.45 -26.33
C ILE A 429 -9.47 32.73 -25.30
N LEU A 430 -10.58 32.14 -25.73
CA LEU A 430 -11.51 31.42 -24.84
C LEU A 430 -10.80 30.27 -24.12
N SER A 431 -10.02 29.47 -24.86
CA SER A 431 -9.28 28.35 -24.30
C SER A 431 -8.19 28.78 -23.32
N GLU A 432 -7.48 29.87 -23.60
CA GLU A 432 -6.46 30.45 -22.73
C GLU A 432 -7.07 30.93 -21.41
N ASN A 433 -8.19 31.66 -21.49
CA ASN A 433 -8.90 32.16 -20.31
C ASN A 433 -9.42 31.03 -19.42
N ARG A 434 -9.92 29.94 -20.01
CA ARG A 434 -10.35 28.75 -19.25
C ARG A 434 -9.18 28.07 -18.54
N ALA A 435 -8.05 27.91 -19.23
CA ALA A 435 -6.84 27.35 -18.62
C ALA A 435 -6.32 28.24 -17.47
N LYS A 436 -6.35 29.57 -17.67
CA LYS A 436 -6.01 30.54 -16.63
C LYS A 436 -6.96 30.48 -15.43
N ALA A 437 -8.27 30.35 -15.65
CA ALA A 437 -9.23 30.23 -14.56
C ALA A 437 -8.92 29.02 -13.66
N VAL A 438 -8.56 27.88 -14.26
CA VAL A 438 -8.13 26.68 -13.52
C VAL A 438 -6.83 26.92 -12.78
N TYR A 439 -5.85 27.57 -13.42
CA TYR A 439 -4.59 27.97 -12.77
C TYR A 439 -4.85 28.81 -11.52
N ASP A 440 -5.61 29.90 -11.66
CA ASP A 440 -5.92 30.83 -10.57
C ASP A 440 -6.64 30.09 -9.43
N ALA A 441 -7.56 29.17 -9.78
CA ALA A 441 -8.29 28.38 -8.80
C ALA A 441 -7.41 27.37 -8.04
N LEU A 442 -6.39 26.80 -8.66
CA LEU A 442 -5.42 25.93 -7.98
C LEU A 442 -4.45 26.73 -7.10
N VAL A 443 -4.00 27.90 -7.56
CA VAL A 443 -3.19 28.82 -6.74
C VAL A 443 -3.96 29.28 -5.51
N ALA A 444 -5.26 29.58 -5.65
CA ALA A 444 -6.12 29.94 -4.53
C ALA A 444 -6.28 28.81 -3.48
N ARG A 445 -6.02 27.55 -3.86
CA ARG A 445 -5.99 26.38 -2.96
C ARG A 445 -4.62 26.15 -2.32
N GLY A 446 -3.66 27.03 -2.57
CA GLY A 446 -2.32 26.97 -1.99
C GLY A 446 -1.29 26.26 -2.86
N VAL A 447 -1.64 25.79 -4.07
CA VAL A 447 -0.65 25.23 -4.99
C VAL A 447 0.34 26.34 -5.38
N PRO A 448 1.66 26.14 -5.23
CA PRO A 448 2.64 27.15 -5.59
C PRO A 448 2.53 27.54 -7.07
N ALA A 449 2.40 28.84 -7.34
CA ALA A 449 2.30 29.40 -8.70
C ALA A 449 3.44 28.92 -9.63
N GLY A 450 4.65 28.72 -9.10
CA GLY A 450 5.81 28.22 -9.83
C GLY A 450 5.76 26.73 -10.23
N ASN A 451 4.81 25.97 -9.67
CA ASN A 451 4.56 24.57 -10.05
C ASN A 451 3.49 24.45 -11.14
N LEU A 452 2.93 25.56 -11.60
CA LEU A 452 1.85 25.58 -12.57
C LEU A 452 2.22 26.42 -13.80
N ARG A 453 1.74 25.98 -14.95
CA ARG A 453 1.67 26.77 -16.20
C ARG A 453 0.28 26.60 -16.80
N TYR A 454 -0.14 27.53 -17.64
CA TYR A 454 -1.37 27.40 -18.41
C TYR A 454 -1.18 27.85 -19.85
N ARG A 455 -1.97 27.30 -20.77
CA ARG A 455 -1.95 27.66 -22.19
C ARG A 455 -3.26 27.33 -22.89
N GLY A 456 -3.73 28.21 -23.79
CA GLY A 456 -4.82 27.94 -24.71
C GLY A 456 -4.35 27.33 -26.03
N PHE A 457 -5.11 26.37 -26.57
CA PHE A 457 -4.87 25.79 -27.90
C PHE A 457 -6.03 25.94 -28.88
N GLY A 458 -7.16 26.52 -28.46
CA GLY A 458 -8.40 26.55 -29.23
C GLY A 458 -8.74 25.15 -29.76
N PHE A 459 -9.09 25.05 -31.03
CA PHE A 459 -9.40 23.79 -31.72
C PHE A 459 -8.23 23.20 -32.53
N SER A 460 -7.00 23.69 -32.34
CA SER A 460 -5.83 23.25 -33.11
C SER A 460 -5.39 21.81 -32.81
N ARG A 461 -5.87 21.21 -31.71
CA ARG A 461 -5.51 19.88 -31.22
C ARG A 461 -6.76 19.04 -30.87
N PRO A 462 -7.56 18.64 -31.88
CA PRO A 462 -8.73 17.80 -31.64
C PRO A 462 -8.30 16.37 -31.28
N ILE A 463 -9.06 15.73 -30.39
CA ILE A 463 -8.90 14.32 -30.00
C ILE A 463 -10.04 13.44 -30.55
N ALA A 464 -11.05 14.06 -31.15
CA ALA A 464 -12.16 13.43 -31.84
C ALA A 464 -12.60 14.28 -33.04
N SER A 465 -13.36 13.69 -33.97
CA SER A 465 -13.97 14.45 -35.07
C SER A 465 -14.84 15.59 -34.53
N ASN A 466 -14.79 16.75 -35.18
CA ASN A 466 -15.69 17.87 -34.85
C ASN A 466 -17.00 17.84 -35.65
N ASP A 467 -17.21 16.80 -36.46
CA ASP A 467 -18.39 16.65 -37.31
C ASP A 467 -19.59 16.10 -36.54
N THR A 468 -19.38 15.61 -35.31
CA THR A 468 -20.44 15.11 -34.44
C THR A 468 -20.50 15.87 -33.12
N PRO A 469 -21.70 16.05 -32.53
CA PRO A 469 -21.84 16.67 -31.21
C PRO A 469 -21.02 15.98 -30.11
N GLU A 470 -20.91 14.65 -30.16
CA GLU A 470 -20.15 13.84 -29.21
C GLU A 470 -18.65 14.13 -29.31
N GLY A 471 -18.14 14.25 -30.54
CA GLY A 471 -16.74 14.56 -30.77
C GLY A 471 -16.37 16.00 -30.40
N GLN A 472 -17.26 16.96 -30.70
CA GLN A 472 -17.14 18.34 -30.20
C GLN A 472 -17.10 18.38 -28.68
N ALA A 473 -17.97 17.62 -28.00
CA ALA A 473 -17.97 17.53 -26.54
C ALA A 473 -16.66 16.98 -25.96
N LYS A 474 -16.01 16.02 -26.64
CA LYS A 474 -14.68 15.51 -26.26
C LYS A 474 -13.58 16.55 -26.49
N ASN A 475 -13.69 17.37 -27.54
CA ASN A 475 -12.70 18.41 -27.84
C ASN A 475 -12.77 19.61 -26.88
N ARG A 476 -13.95 19.91 -26.32
CA ARG A 476 -14.12 20.86 -25.21
C ARG A 476 -13.62 20.27 -23.89
N ARG A 477 -12.31 20.36 -23.65
CA ARG A 477 -11.65 19.72 -22.49
C ARG A 477 -10.59 20.62 -21.85
N THR A 478 -10.27 20.28 -20.60
CA THR A 478 -9.08 20.76 -19.91
C THR A 478 -8.15 19.56 -19.68
N GLU A 479 -6.92 19.70 -20.14
CA GLU A 479 -5.88 18.67 -20.08
C GLU A 479 -4.75 19.15 -19.18
N PHE A 480 -4.13 18.24 -18.44
CA PHE A 480 -3.05 18.53 -17.51
C PHE A 480 -1.84 17.72 -17.94
N VAL A 481 -0.74 18.41 -18.26
CA VAL A 481 0.51 17.79 -18.70
C VAL A 481 1.53 17.84 -17.58
N VAL A 482 2.13 16.70 -17.25
CA VAL A 482 3.19 16.59 -16.25
C VAL A 482 4.48 17.21 -16.81
N LEU A 483 4.99 18.26 -16.18
CA LEU A 483 6.23 18.94 -16.55
C LEU A 483 7.44 18.47 -15.74
N ALA A 484 7.22 18.05 -14.49
CA ALA A 484 8.25 17.52 -13.59
C ALA A 484 7.59 16.76 -12.43
N LYS A 485 8.35 15.86 -11.78
CA LYS A 485 8.05 15.12 -10.54
C LYS A 485 9.35 14.88 -9.77
#